data_AF-A0A9P6GU96-F1
#
_entry.id   AF-A0A9P6GU96-F1
#
_cell.length_a   1.000
_cell.length_b   1.000
_cell.length_c   1.000
_cell.angle_alpha   90.00
_cell.angle_beta   90.00
_cell.angle_gamma   90.00
#
_symmetry.space_group_name_H-M   'P 1'
#
loop_
_entity.id
_entity.type
_entity.pdbx_description
1 polymer ?
#
loop_
_entity_poly.entity_id
_entity_poly.type
_entity_poly.pdbx_seq_one_letter_code
_entity_poly.pdbx_strand_id
1 'polypeptide(L)'
;MHLEQLIVEDCFHGFGLVETWRDVVTYFDIESLIKCDAWKELVYITPNTDFLASGYDHREKRVAQPENWDALLKEKDGEESGAEVQMWITPENGGSSVQENVEARPWAAQPGNVVIEDMSLATTDQDLRGEVRIVARRGRCAPYIQMGLSQNRTWKELKVKEGGFTQDDWKPYYNDMADAIGWIYGGWGRRMQLANAALNY
;
A
#
# COMPACT_ATOMS: atom_id res chain seq x y z
N MET A 1 8.74 15.68 -10.89
CA MET A 1 9.60 15.19 -9.79
C MET A 1 9.62 13.66 -9.91
N HIS A 2 10.78 13.02 -9.78
CA HIS A 2 10.89 11.56 -9.80
C HIS A 2 11.94 11.11 -8.78
N LEU A 3 11.71 9.97 -8.17
CA LEU A 3 12.57 9.33 -7.20
C LEU A 3 13.21 8.10 -7.85
N GLU A 4 14.53 7.99 -7.75
CA GLU A 4 15.20 6.71 -8.09
C GLU A 4 14.72 5.59 -7.17
N GLN A 5 14.47 5.93 -5.90
CA GLN A 5 13.97 5.00 -4.90
C GLN A 5 13.00 5.73 -3.96
N LEU A 6 11.84 5.12 -3.71
CA LEU A 6 10.88 5.52 -2.69
C LEU A 6 10.88 4.44 -1.60
N ILE A 7 11.28 4.82 -0.39
CA ILE A 7 11.23 3.93 0.78
C ILE A 7 10.10 4.40 1.69
N VAL A 8 9.20 3.47 2.04
CA VAL A 8 8.10 3.70 2.98
C VAL A 8 8.29 2.74 4.14
N GLU A 9 8.55 3.30 5.33
CA GLU A 9 8.65 2.54 6.58
C GLU A 9 7.34 2.70 7.37
N ASP A 10 6.48 1.70 7.32
CA ASP A 10 5.26 1.65 8.10
C ASP A 10 5.56 1.21 9.54
N CYS A 11 6.02 2.16 10.35
CA CYS A 11 6.33 1.94 11.76
C CYS A 11 5.10 1.86 12.68
N PHE A 12 3.88 2.02 12.17
CA PHE A 12 2.66 2.09 12.98
C PHE A 12 1.74 0.87 12.83
N HIS A 13 2.07 -0.04 11.92
CA HIS A 13 1.40 -1.33 11.81
C HIS A 13 1.60 -2.14 13.10
N GLY A 14 0.57 -2.17 13.96
CA GLY A 14 0.60 -2.92 15.24
C GLY A 14 0.62 -2.10 16.55
N PHE A 15 0.82 -0.77 16.53
CA PHE A 15 0.86 0.03 17.80
C PHE A 15 -0.47 0.71 18.19
N GLY A 16 -1.54 0.53 17.42
CA GLY A 16 -2.87 1.09 17.74
C GLY A 16 -3.85 0.03 18.21
N LEU A 17 -3.92 -0.17 19.52
CA LEU A 17 -4.82 -1.07 20.24
C LEU A 17 -6.35 -0.84 20.02
N VAL A 18 -6.81 -0.14 18.97
CA VAL A 18 -8.18 0.40 18.94
C VAL A 18 -8.97 0.23 17.64
N GLU A 19 -8.39 -0.11 16.47
CA GLU A 19 -9.19 -0.17 15.24
C GLU A 19 -8.83 -1.34 14.32
N THR A 20 -9.76 -2.30 14.20
CA THR A 20 -9.76 -3.51 13.35
C THR A 20 -9.71 -3.24 11.84
N TRP A 21 -9.48 -1.99 11.43
CA TRP A 21 -9.55 -1.52 10.04
C TRP A 21 -8.18 -1.32 9.40
N ARG A 22 -7.10 -1.36 10.18
CA ARG A 22 -5.75 -0.96 9.72
C ARG A 22 -5.14 -1.93 8.72
N ASP A 23 -5.34 -3.24 8.92
CA ASP A 23 -4.91 -4.29 8.00
C ASP A 23 -5.45 -4.09 6.58
N VAL A 24 -6.65 -3.50 6.45
CA VAL A 24 -7.29 -3.25 5.16
C VAL A 24 -6.66 -2.03 4.48
N VAL A 25 -6.28 -1.00 5.25
CA VAL A 25 -5.71 0.24 4.73
C VAL A 25 -4.31 0.00 4.15
N THR A 26 -3.43 -0.68 4.90
CA THR A 26 -2.06 -0.97 4.44
C THR A 26 -2.04 -1.71 3.09
N TYR A 27 -2.94 -2.67 2.89
CA TYR A 27 -3.06 -3.40 1.61
C TYR A 27 -3.36 -2.46 0.43
N PHE A 28 -4.32 -1.54 0.59
CA PHE A 28 -4.71 -0.60 -0.47
C PHE A 28 -3.71 0.55 -0.65
N ASP A 29 -2.99 0.92 0.40
CA ASP A 29 -1.91 1.90 0.32
C ASP A 29 -0.77 1.38 -0.56
N ILE A 30 -0.37 0.11 -0.35
CA ILE A 30 0.63 -0.56 -1.19
C ILE A 30 0.17 -0.59 -2.65
N GLU A 31 -1.06 -1.04 -2.93
CA GLU A 31 -1.60 -1.02 -4.29
C GLU A 31 -1.60 0.37 -4.92
N SER A 32 -1.98 1.39 -4.15
CA SER A 32 -2.03 2.77 -4.62
C SER A 32 -0.63 3.26 -4.97
N LEU A 33 0.36 2.97 -4.13
CA LEU A 33 1.76 3.29 -4.39
C LEU A 33 2.30 2.58 -5.62
N ILE A 34 1.97 1.30 -5.82
CA ILE A 34 2.34 0.53 -7.02
C ILE A 34 1.75 1.18 -8.28
N LYS A 35 0.49 1.63 -8.20
CA LYS A 35 -0.21 2.31 -9.30
C LYS A 35 0.31 3.73 -9.55
N CYS A 36 0.91 4.40 -8.55
CA CYS A 36 1.43 5.76 -8.71
C CYS A 36 2.63 5.88 -9.66
N ASP A 37 2.72 7.02 -10.34
CA ASP A 37 3.92 7.45 -11.07
C ASP A 37 4.70 8.42 -10.19
N ALA A 38 5.94 8.09 -9.83
CA ALA A 38 6.89 9.00 -9.17
C ALA A 38 8.20 8.31 -8.78
N TRP A 39 8.27 6.98 -8.84
CA TRP A 39 9.38 6.19 -8.33
C TRP A 39 9.84 5.17 -9.38
N LYS A 40 11.14 4.83 -9.36
CA LYS A 40 11.73 3.76 -10.18
C LYS A 40 11.86 2.44 -9.42
N GLU A 41 12.22 2.50 -8.15
CA GLU A 41 12.09 1.40 -7.20
C GLU A 41 11.26 1.85 -5.98
N LEU A 42 10.30 1.03 -5.55
CA LEU A 42 9.51 1.22 -4.35
C LEU A 42 9.88 0.11 -3.36
N VAL A 43 10.25 0.50 -2.15
CA VAL A 43 10.49 -0.40 -1.03
C VAL A 43 9.50 -0.06 0.07
N TYR A 44 8.56 -0.95 0.35
CA TYR A 44 7.61 -0.82 1.45
C TYR A 44 7.98 -1.80 2.55
N ILE A 45 8.19 -1.29 3.76
CA ILE A 45 8.62 -2.07 4.93
C ILE A 45 7.52 -1.98 5.97
N THR A 46 7.01 -3.12 6.43
CA THR A 46 6.01 -3.21 7.48
C THR A 46 6.43 -4.24 8.54
N PRO A 47 6.20 -4.00 9.83
CA PRO A 47 6.74 -4.80 10.93
C PRO A 47 6.08 -6.18 11.09
N ASN A 48 4.92 -6.44 10.48
CA ASN A 48 4.21 -7.72 10.64
C ASN A 48 3.42 -8.10 9.37
N THR A 49 2.85 -9.31 9.39
CA THR A 49 2.11 -9.91 8.26
C THR A 49 0.59 -9.71 8.30
N ASP A 50 0.05 -9.00 9.31
CA ASP A 50 -1.39 -8.95 9.58
C ASP A 50 -2.20 -8.34 8.44
N PHE A 51 -1.64 -7.37 7.71
CA PHE A 51 -2.33 -6.74 6.58
C PHE A 51 -2.71 -7.72 5.44
N LEU A 52 -2.05 -8.89 5.37
CA LEU A 52 -2.32 -9.96 4.41
C LEU A 52 -2.93 -11.20 5.07
N ALA A 53 -2.36 -11.64 6.20
CA ALA A 53 -2.72 -12.89 6.85
C ALA A 53 -3.96 -12.79 7.75
N SER A 54 -4.39 -11.57 8.11
CA SER A 54 -5.60 -11.34 8.89
C SER A 54 -6.85 -11.76 8.11
N GLY A 55 -7.75 -12.50 8.76
CA GLY A 55 -9.08 -12.75 8.19
C GLY A 55 -10.06 -11.59 8.32
N TYR A 56 -9.65 -10.48 8.94
CA TYR A 56 -10.44 -9.25 8.99
C TYR A 56 -10.38 -8.54 7.63
N ASP A 57 -11.11 -9.08 6.65
CA ASP A 57 -11.42 -8.45 5.37
C ASP A 57 -12.93 -8.51 5.11
N HIS A 58 -13.67 -7.57 5.71
CA HIS A 58 -15.12 -7.43 5.49
C HIS A 58 -15.51 -7.11 4.04
N ARG A 59 -14.54 -6.82 3.16
CA ARG A 59 -14.78 -6.52 1.74
C ARG A 59 -14.55 -7.73 0.85
N GLU A 60 -13.83 -8.75 1.34
CA GLU A 60 -13.39 -9.91 0.56
C GLU A 60 -12.72 -9.50 -0.76
N LYS A 61 -11.85 -8.47 -0.69
CA LYS A 61 -11.17 -7.90 -1.86
C LYS A 61 -9.70 -8.24 -1.93
N ARG A 62 -9.12 -8.78 -0.85
CA ARG A 62 -7.74 -9.23 -0.87
C ARG A 62 -7.59 -10.42 -1.82
N VAL A 63 -6.53 -10.35 -2.61
CA VAL A 63 -6.06 -11.42 -3.48
C VAL A 63 -4.63 -11.80 -3.12
N ALA A 64 -4.17 -12.94 -3.63
CA ALA A 64 -2.84 -13.48 -3.36
C ALA A 64 -1.73 -12.49 -3.75
N GLN A 65 -0.69 -12.42 -2.91
CA GLN A 65 0.45 -11.51 -3.10
C GLN A 65 1.78 -12.25 -2.92
N PRO A 66 2.84 -11.88 -3.67
CA PRO A 66 2.98 -10.67 -4.49
C PRO A 66 2.43 -10.76 -5.92
N GLU A 67 1.89 -11.90 -6.36
CA GLU A 67 1.59 -12.16 -7.77
C GLU A 67 0.60 -11.16 -8.38
N ASN A 68 -0.42 -10.74 -7.62
CA ASN A 68 -1.36 -9.73 -8.10
C ASN A 68 -0.70 -8.36 -8.24
N TRP A 69 0.11 -7.94 -7.28
CA TRP A 69 0.86 -6.69 -7.36
C TRP A 69 1.88 -6.67 -8.50
N ASP A 70 2.53 -7.81 -8.75
CA ASP A 70 3.42 -8.02 -9.89
C ASP A 70 2.66 -7.86 -11.22
N ALA A 71 1.50 -8.52 -11.35
CA ALA A 71 0.64 -8.39 -12.52
C ALA A 71 0.15 -6.94 -12.73
N LEU A 72 -0.25 -6.24 -11.66
CA LEU A 72 -0.67 -4.83 -11.72
C LEU A 72 0.45 -3.91 -12.24
N LEU A 73 1.68 -4.14 -11.79
CA LEU A 73 2.82 -3.34 -12.24
C LEU A 73 3.20 -3.65 -13.69
N LYS A 74 3.11 -4.92 -14.10
CA LYS A 74 3.37 -5.36 -15.48
C LYS A 74 2.29 -4.91 -16.46
N GLU A 75 1.02 -4.90 -16.05
CA GLU A 75 -0.06 -4.30 -16.84
C GLU A 75 0.25 -2.83 -17.16
N LYS A 76 0.80 -2.11 -16.16
CA LYS A 76 1.17 -0.70 -16.29
C LYS A 76 2.41 -0.47 -17.16
N ASP A 77 3.46 -1.27 -17.00
CA ASP A 77 4.76 -1.04 -17.68
C ASP A 77 4.96 -1.87 -18.95
N GLY A 78 4.08 -2.84 -19.18
CA GLY A 78 4.17 -3.88 -20.20
C GLY A 78 4.80 -5.16 -19.66
N GLU A 79 4.23 -6.31 -20.04
CA GLU A 79 4.66 -7.65 -19.60
C GLU A 79 6.15 -7.94 -19.86
N GLU A 80 6.67 -7.48 -21.01
CA GLU A 80 8.07 -7.72 -21.42
C GLU A 80 9.04 -6.65 -20.92
N SER A 81 8.55 -5.66 -20.17
CA SER A 81 9.36 -4.52 -19.69
C SER A 81 10.41 -4.95 -18.65
N GLY A 82 10.20 -6.09 -17.99
CA GLY A 82 11.00 -6.53 -16.84
C GLY A 82 10.59 -5.86 -15.52
N ALA A 83 9.41 -5.24 -15.47
CA ALA A 83 8.83 -4.81 -14.20
C ALA A 83 8.56 -6.02 -13.30
N GLU A 84 8.79 -5.87 -12.00
CA GLU A 84 8.61 -6.95 -11.04
C GLU A 84 8.17 -6.43 -9.67
N VAL A 85 7.37 -7.23 -8.96
CA VAL A 85 7.11 -7.06 -7.53
C VAL A 85 7.52 -8.33 -6.79
N GLN A 86 8.32 -8.16 -5.73
CA GLN A 86 8.78 -9.23 -4.88
C GLN A 86 8.43 -8.94 -3.42
N MET A 87 8.16 -9.99 -2.66
CA MET A 87 7.89 -9.93 -1.24
C MET A 87 8.89 -10.80 -0.48
N TRP A 88 9.34 -10.27 0.64
CA TRP A 88 10.32 -10.89 1.51
C TRP A 88 9.85 -10.79 2.95
N ILE A 89 10.09 -11.82 3.75
CA ILE A 89 9.83 -11.80 5.19
C ILE A 89 11.13 -12.04 5.95
N THR A 90 11.32 -11.27 7.02
CA THR A 90 12.31 -11.51 8.07
C THR A 90 11.55 -12.01 9.30
N PRO A 91 11.47 -13.34 9.53
CA PRO A 91 10.74 -13.89 10.66
C PRO A 91 11.19 -13.34 12.02
N GLU A 92 10.26 -13.19 12.95
CA GLU A 92 10.59 -12.88 14.34
C GLU A 92 11.37 -14.03 14.98
N ASN A 93 12.44 -13.69 15.72
CA ASN A 93 13.12 -14.65 16.58
C ASN A 93 12.17 -15.01 17.73
N GLY A 94 11.69 -16.25 17.76
CA GLY A 94 10.74 -16.78 18.75
C GLY A 94 11.26 -16.82 20.19
N GLY A 95 11.54 -15.67 20.80
CA GLY A 95 11.91 -15.51 22.20
C GLY A 95 13.38 -15.82 22.54
N SER A 96 14.24 -16.16 21.58
CA SER A 96 15.67 -16.35 21.82
C SER A 96 16.39 -15.01 21.95
N SER A 97 17.03 -14.78 23.10
CA SER A 97 17.87 -13.60 23.42
C SER A 97 19.14 -13.46 22.57
N VAL A 98 19.28 -14.28 21.53
CA VAL A 98 20.40 -14.25 20.60
C VAL A 98 19.87 -13.63 19.32
N GLN A 99 20.40 -12.46 18.96
CA GLN A 99 20.25 -11.87 17.64
C GLN A 99 20.96 -12.79 16.63
N GLU A 100 20.32 -13.92 16.29
CA GLU A 100 20.62 -14.56 15.03
C GLU A 100 20.18 -13.58 13.94
N ASN A 101 21.09 -13.26 13.03
CA ASN A 101 20.78 -12.53 11.81
C ASN A 101 19.84 -13.43 11.00
N VAL A 102 18.54 -13.32 11.25
CA VAL A 102 17.54 -13.99 10.41
C VAL A 102 17.60 -13.33 9.05
N GLU A 103 18.01 -14.09 8.04
CA GLU A 103 18.02 -13.61 6.67
C GLU A 103 16.60 -13.50 6.15
N ALA A 104 16.32 -12.40 5.42
CA ALA A 104 15.06 -12.23 4.72
C ALA A 104 14.92 -13.31 3.64
N ARG A 105 13.77 -13.96 3.58
CA ARG A 105 13.46 -14.99 2.57
C ARG A 105 12.27 -14.59 1.70
N PRO A 106 12.18 -15.06 0.44
CA PRO A 106 11.02 -14.82 -0.40
C PRO A 106 9.75 -15.30 0.30
N TRP A 107 8.69 -14.53 0.17
CA TRP A 107 7.43 -14.80 0.85
C TRP A 107 6.24 -14.46 -0.02
N ALA A 108 5.18 -15.26 0.11
CA ALA A 108 3.91 -15.08 -0.56
C ALA A 108 2.77 -15.46 0.39
N ALA A 109 1.67 -14.73 0.28
CA ALA A 109 0.51 -14.89 1.14
C ALA A 109 -0.76 -15.07 0.32
N GLN A 110 -1.57 -16.05 0.72
CA GLN A 110 -2.98 -16.09 0.33
C GLN A 110 -3.79 -15.09 1.16
N PRO A 111 -4.97 -14.66 0.65
CA PRO A 111 -5.88 -13.78 1.40
C PRO A 111 -6.30 -14.42 2.72
N GLY A 112 -6.05 -13.75 3.85
CA GLY A 112 -6.38 -14.28 5.17
C GLY A 112 -7.86 -14.66 5.35
N ASN A 113 -8.80 -13.93 4.73
CA ASN A 113 -10.22 -14.27 4.79
C ASN A 113 -10.53 -15.63 4.13
N VAL A 114 -9.86 -15.94 3.01
CA VAL A 114 -10.00 -17.21 2.30
C VAL A 114 -9.35 -18.36 3.08
N VAL A 115 -8.18 -18.12 3.65
CA VAL A 115 -7.45 -19.12 4.46
C VAL A 115 -8.20 -19.48 5.74
N ILE A 116 -8.89 -18.53 6.37
CA ILE A 116 -9.70 -18.83 7.57
C ILE A 116 -10.89 -19.73 7.23
N GLU A 117 -11.47 -19.58 6.05
CA GLU A 117 -12.58 -20.43 5.59
C GLU A 117 -12.09 -21.82 5.17
N ASP A 118 -10.93 -21.92 4.52
CA ASP A 118 -10.29 -23.17 4.14
C ASP A 118 -8.78 -23.13 4.38
N MET A 119 -8.37 -23.70 5.52
CA MET A 119 -6.96 -23.77 5.93
C MET A 119 -6.07 -24.54 4.95
N SER A 120 -6.64 -25.40 4.08
CA SER A 120 -5.86 -26.13 3.09
C SER A 120 -5.27 -25.23 2.00
N LEU A 121 -5.76 -23.99 1.88
CA LEU A 121 -5.27 -22.98 0.95
C LEU A 121 -4.05 -22.22 1.48
N ALA A 122 -3.68 -22.38 2.75
CA ALA A 122 -2.52 -21.70 3.32
C ALA A 122 -1.23 -22.09 2.57
N THR A 123 -0.37 -21.10 2.29
CA THR A 123 1.01 -21.39 1.86
C THR A 123 1.81 -21.97 3.03
N THR A 124 2.91 -22.67 2.74
CA THR A 124 3.81 -23.26 3.76
C THR A 124 4.25 -22.25 4.82
N ASP A 125 4.37 -20.99 4.42
CA ASP A 125 4.88 -19.89 5.23
C ASP A 125 3.79 -18.87 5.63
N GLN A 126 2.50 -19.21 5.47
CA GLN A 126 1.37 -18.30 5.71
C GLN A 126 1.30 -17.80 7.17
N ASP A 127 1.64 -18.66 8.13
CA ASP A 127 1.54 -18.37 9.56
C ASP A 127 2.76 -17.61 10.12
N LEU A 128 3.77 -17.35 9.30
CA LEU A 128 4.96 -16.61 9.75
C LEU A 128 4.61 -15.18 10.15
N ARG A 129 5.26 -14.73 11.21
CA ARG A 129 5.21 -13.34 11.70
C ARG A 129 6.59 -12.71 11.62
N GLY A 130 6.63 -11.43 11.32
CA GLY A 130 7.86 -10.64 11.22
C GLY A 130 7.79 -9.54 10.18
N GLU A 131 8.91 -8.83 10.02
CA GLU A 131 9.02 -7.72 9.09
C GLU A 131 8.81 -8.22 7.66
N VAL A 132 7.90 -7.59 6.93
CA VAL A 132 7.70 -7.81 5.51
C VAL A 132 8.27 -6.64 4.73
N ARG A 133 9.04 -6.97 3.70
CA ARG A 133 9.57 -6.02 2.72
C ARG A 133 9.01 -6.34 1.35
N ILE A 134 8.30 -5.37 0.77
CA ILE A 134 7.80 -5.41 -0.59
C ILE A 134 8.71 -4.55 -1.44
N VAL A 135 9.25 -5.11 -2.51
CA VAL A 135 10.12 -4.42 -3.46
C VAL A 135 9.46 -4.45 -4.83
N ALA A 136 9.06 -3.28 -5.32
CA ALA A 136 8.51 -3.11 -6.66
C ALA A 136 9.50 -2.34 -7.53
N ARG A 137 9.79 -2.85 -8.74
CA ARG A 137 10.73 -2.24 -9.69
C ARG A 137 10.03 -1.97 -11.01
N ARG A 138 10.13 -0.72 -11.49
CA ARG A 138 9.61 -0.32 -12.78
C ARG A 138 10.36 -1.02 -13.92
N GLY A 139 9.65 -1.26 -15.02
CA GLY A 139 10.21 -1.87 -16.22
C GLY A 139 11.23 -0.99 -16.94
N ARG A 140 11.99 -1.59 -17.86
CA ARG A 140 12.93 -0.86 -18.73
C ARG A 140 12.18 0.19 -19.54
N CYS A 141 12.72 1.41 -19.57
CA CYS A 141 12.13 2.56 -20.25
C CYS A 141 10.73 2.96 -19.75
N ALA A 142 10.28 2.46 -18.59
CA ALA A 142 9.01 2.85 -18.02
C ALA A 142 8.99 4.37 -17.76
N PRO A 143 7.93 5.09 -18.15
CA PRO A 143 7.74 6.47 -17.74
C PRO A 143 7.36 6.47 -16.25
N TYR A 144 8.27 6.94 -15.39
CA TYR A 144 8.02 7.10 -13.94
C TYR A 144 8.12 8.57 -13.49
N ILE A 145 8.22 9.48 -14.45
CA ILE A 145 8.15 10.91 -14.20
C ILE A 145 6.69 11.27 -14.02
N GLN A 146 6.34 11.88 -12.88
CA GLN A 146 5.03 12.51 -12.72
C GLN A 146 4.94 13.71 -13.67
N MET A 147 4.45 13.43 -14.87
CA MET A 147 4.02 14.42 -15.86
C MET A 147 2.69 14.93 -15.32
N GLY A 148 2.69 16.12 -14.70
CA GLY A 148 1.51 16.65 -14.02
C GLY A 148 0.22 16.44 -14.81
N LEU A 149 -0.87 16.10 -14.12
CA LEU A 149 -2.21 15.74 -14.64
C LEU A 149 -2.29 15.71 -16.17
N SER A 150 -2.10 14.52 -16.74
CA SER A 150 -2.12 14.21 -18.19
C SER A 150 -3.43 14.56 -18.91
N GLN A 151 -4.43 15.03 -18.17
CA GLN A 151 -5.61 15.63 -18.75
C GLN A 151 -5.15 16.92 -19.43
N ASN A 152 -5.09 16.94 -20.76
CA ASN A 152 -4.96 18.15 -21.61
C ASN A 152 -6.17 19.10 -21.40
N ARG A 153 -6.49 19.41 -20.15
CA ARG A 153 -7.61 20.21 -19.71
C ARG A 153 -7.06 21.39 -18.94
N THR A 154 -7.53 22.57 -19.29
CA THR A 154 -7.11 23.78 -18.61
C THR A 154 -7.67 23.82 -17.19
N TRP A 155 -7.01 24.52 -16.28
CA TRP A 155 -7.54 24.78 -14.93
C TRP A 155 -8.94 25.39 -14.94
N LYS A 156 -9.27 26.14 -15.98
CA LYS A 156 -10.60 26.72 -16.19
C LYS A 156 -11.63 25.64 -16.49
N GLU A 157 -11.32 24.68 -17.35
CA GLU A 157 -12.20 23.54 -17.67
C GLU A 157 -12.44 22.64 -16.47
N LEU A 158 -11.40 22.38 -15.67
CA LEU A 158 -11.50 21.53 -14.48
C LEU A 158 -12.37 22.15 -13.38
N LYS A 159 -12.39 23.49 -13.25
CA LYS A 159 -13.21 24.21 -12.26
C LYS A 159 -14.68 24.36 -12.64
N VAL A 160 -15.00 24.25 -13.93
CA VAL A 160 -16.36 24.42 -14.46
C VAL A 160 -17.07 23.06 -14.63
N LYS A 161 -16.38 21.94 -14.36
CA LYS A 161 -16.98 20.59 -14.36
C LYS A 161 -18.07 20.52 -13.30
N GLU A 162 -19.29 20.21 -13.72
CA GLU A 162 -20.42 19.97 -12.84
C GLU A 162 -20.11 18.76 -11.94
N GLY A 163 -20.16 18.94 -10.62
CA GLY A 163 -19.69 17.94 -9.64
C GLY A 163 -18.22 18.09 -9.20
N GLY A 164 -17.49 19.10 -9.68
CA GLY A 164 -16.12 19.42 -9.23
C GLY A 164 -15.02 18.54 -9.84
N PHE A 165 -13.83 18.56 -9.22
CA PHE A 165 -12.65 17.83 -9.69
C PHE A 165 -12.84 16.32 -9.45
N THR A 166 -13.25 15.60 -10.49
CA THR A 166 -13.48 14.15 -10.45
C THR A 166 -12.61 13.49 -11.50
N GLN A 167 -11.79 12.52 -11.09
CA GLN A 167 -11.00 11.70 -12.01
C GLN A 167 -11.95 10.77 -12.79
N ASP A 168 -11.74 10.64 -14.09
CA ASP A 168 -12.57 9.75 -14.92
C ASP A 168 -12.25 8.29 -14.47
N ASP A 169 -13.29 7.47 -14.28
CA ASP A 169 -13.28 6.15 -13.59
C ASP A 169 -13.11 6.15 -12.06
N TRP A 170 -12.95 7.32 -11.43
CA TRP A 170 -13.03 7.43 -9.99
C TRP A 170 -14.50 7.46 -9.55
N LYS A 171 -14.99 6.35 -9.00
CA LYS A 171 -16.26 6.31 -8.28
C LYS A 171 -16.04 6.84 -6.87
N PRO A 172 -16.52 8.06 -6.51
CA PRO A 172 -16.47 8.51 -5.13
C PRO A 172 -17.24 7.52 -4.27
N TYR A 173 -16.53 6.90 -3.35
CA TYR A 173 -17.12 6.01 -2.37
C TYR A 173 -17.68 6.89 -1.24
N TYR A 174 -18.99 6.83 -1.03
CA TYR A 174 -19.71 7.60 0.01
C TYR A 174 -19.34 7.23 1.45
N ASN A 175 -18.25 6.48 1.69
CA ASN A 175 -17.52 6.58 2.96
C ASN A 175 -16.26 7.40 2.71
N ASP A 176 -16.40 8.66 3.03
CA ASP A 176 -15.39 9.70 3.05
C ASP A 176 -14.35 9.45 4.16
N MET A 177 -13.65 8.32 4.08
CA MET A 177 -12.42 8.10 4.86
C MET A 177 -11.16 8.32 4.04
N ALA A 178 -11.26 8.55 2.72
CA ALA A 178 -10.13 9.09 1.97
C ALA A 178 -9.84 10.55 2.40
N ASP A 179 -10.87 11.37 2.70
CA ASP A 179 -10.68 12.64 3.41
C ASP A 179 -10.42 12.45 4.92
N ALA A 180 -10.64 11.26 5.50
CA ALA A 180 -10.07 10.92 6.81
C ALA A 180 -8.57 10.53 6.72
N ILE A 181 -8.09 10.11 5.54
CA ILE A 181 -6.73 9.63 5.24
C ILE A 181 -5.83 10.73 4.64
N GLY A 182 -6.40 11.87 4.23
CA GLY A 182 -5.60 13.00 3.76
C GLY A 182 -4.84 13.68 4.90
N TRP A 183 -3.54 13.52 5.11
CA TRP A 183 -2.48 13.09 4.19
C TRP A 183 -1.37 12.42 5.01
N ILE A 184 -1.12 11.13 4.83
CA ILE A 184 0.06 10.38 5.32
C ILE A 184 0.30 10.36 6.88
N TYR A 185 -0.08 11.34 7.71
CA TYR A 185 0.08 11.32 9.19
C TYR A 185 -0.87 12.26 10.01
N GLY A 186 -2.09 12.56 9.55
CA GLY A 186 -2.93 13.55 10.24
C GLY A 186 -4.43 13.31 10.18
N GLY A 187 -4.97 12.51 11.10
CA GLY A 187 -6.43 12.39 11.28
C GLY A 187 -7.14 13.73 11.49
N TRP A 188 -8.46 13.76 11.25
CA TRP A 188 -9.35 14.94 11.35
C TRP A 188 -9.11 15.81 12.60
N GLY A 189 -8.92 15.20 13.77
CA GLY A 189 -8.69 15.94 15.03
C GLY A 189 -7.41 16.77 15.06
N ARG A 190 -6.30 16.28 14.49
CA ARG A 190 -5.02 16.99 14.44
C ARG A 190 -5.05 18.15 13.45
N ARG A 191 -5.86 18.02 12.39
CA ARG A 191 -6.08 19.06 11.37
C ARG A 191 -6.82 20.27 11.94
N MET A 192 -7.90 20.05 12.69
CA MET A 192 -8.63 21.14 13.35
C MET A 192 -7.76 21.88 14.37
N GLN A 193 -6.91 21.18 15.12
CA GLN A 193 -6.00 21.83 16.06
C GLN A 193 -4.93 22.68 15.38
N LEU A 194 -4.30 22.17 14.31
CA LEU A 194 -3.28 22.91 13.57
C LEU A 194 -3.87 24.11 12.80
N ALA A 195 -5.03 23.95 12.17
CA ALA A 195 -5.71 25.05 11.49
C ALA A 195 -6.17 26.13 12.48
N ASN A 196 -6.67 25.74 13.66
CA ASN A 196 -7.04 26.67 14.72
C ASN A 196 -5.81 27.41 15.27
N ALA A 197 -4.68 26.72 15.46
CA ALA A 197 -3.42 27.34 15.89
C ALA A 197 -2.83 28.30 14.84
N ALA A 198 -3.03 28.04 13.56
CA ALA A 198 -2.51 28.88 12.46
C ALA A 198 -3.40 30.09 12.14
N LEU A 199 -4.70 30.03 12.45
CA LEU A 199 -5.68 31.06 12.09
C LEU A 199 -6.15 31.93 13.27
N ASN A 200 -5.88 31.52 14.52
CA ASN A 200 -6.25 32.25 15.72
C ASN A 200 -5.04 32.72 16.56
N TYR A 201 -3.91 32.98 15.90
CA TYR A 201 -2.83 33.85 16.39
C TYR A 201 -2.68 35.06 15.48
#